data_AF-A0A815FT03-F1
#
_entry.id   AF-A0A815FT03-F1
#
_cell.length_a   1.000
_cell.length_b   1.000
_cell.length_c   1.000
_cell.angle_alpha   90.00
_cell.angle_beta   90.00
_cell.angle_gamma   90.00
#
_symmetry.space_group_name_H-M   'P 1'
#
loop_
_entity.id
_entity.type
_entity.pdbx_description
1 polymer ?
#
loop_
_entity_poly.entity_id
_entity_poly.type
_entity_poly.pdbx_seq_one_letter_code
_entity_poly.pdbx_strand_id
1 'polypeptide(L)' 'FIRGIDPSFDSLASRFLQEEIDGKALLLLTTDTLMRHMGLKLGPSLKIIHHIEKLK' A
#
# COMPACT_ATOMS: atom_id res chain seq x y z
N PHE A 1 -6.42 -0.23 -7.16
CA PHE A 1 -5.02 -0.45 -7.54
C PHE A 1 -4.46 -1.75 -6.98
N ILE A 2 -4.46 -1.93 -5.65
CA ILE A 2 -3.88 -3.13 -5.00
C ILE A 2 -4.85 -4.33 -4.85
N ARG A 3 -6.14 -4.14 -5.16
CA ARG A 3 -7.15 -5.21 -5.10
C ARG A 3 -6.81 -6.30 -6.12
N GLY A 4 -6.89 -7.57 -5.71
CA GLY A 4 -6.56 -8.72 -6.55
C GLY A 4 -5.08 -9.12 -6.59
N ILE A 5 -4.19 -8.36 -5.94
CA ILE A 5 -2.78 -8.76 -5.75
C ILE A 5 -2.68 -9.84 -4.65
N ASP A 6 -3.36 -9.58 -3.54
CA ASP A 6 -3.43 -10.47 -2.39
C ASP A 6 -4.76 -10.16 -1.69
N PRO A 7 -5.59 -11.17 -1.34
CA PRO A 7 -6.86 -10.95 -0.62
C PRO A 7 -6.69 -10.15 0.68
N SER A 8 -5.51 -10.22 1.30
CA SER A 8 -5.19 -9.44 2.50
C SER A 8 -5.09 -7.93 2.28
N PHE A 9 -5.11 -7.45 1.02
CA PHE A 9 -4.98 -6.03 0.67
C PHE A 9 -6.32 -5.31 0.43
N ASP A 10 -7.46 -6.01 0.48
CA ASP A 10 -8.76 -5.40 0.25
C ASP A 10 -9.11 -4.35 1.33
N SER A 11 -8.76 -4.63 2.59
CA SER A 11 -8.92 -3.66 3.69
C SER A 11 -7.99 -2.46 3.54
N LEU A 12 -6.78 -2.67 3.01
CA LEU A 12 -5.83 -1.60 2.73
C LEU A 12 -6.32 -0.67 1.63
N ALA A 13 -6.98 -1.22 0.60
CA ALA A 13 -7.53 -0.41 -0.48
C ALA A 13 -8.62 0.55 0.03
N SER A 14 -9.45 0.11 0.97
CA SER A 14 -10.43 0.98 1.64
C SER A 14 -9.75 2.03 2.51
N ARG A 15 -8.65 1.68 3.18
CA ARG A 15 -7.89 2.63 3.98
C ARG A 15 -7.20 3.71 3.15
N PHE A 16 -6.67 3.37 1.96
CA PHE A 16 -6.12 4.38 1.05
C PHE A 16 -7.15 5.45 0.67
N LEU A 17 -8.42 5.07 0.49
CA LEU A 17 -9.49 6.04 0.23
C LEU A 17 -9.76 6.94 1.46
N GLN A 18 -9.73 6.37 2.67
CA GLN A 18 -9.96 7.12 3.91
C GLN A 18 -8.82 8.10 4.23
N GLU A 19 -7.58 7.73 3.89
CA GLU A 19 -6.37 8.54 4.11
C GLU A 19 -6.05 9.44 2.90
N GLU A 20 -7.00 9.57 1.95
CA GLU A 20 -6.87 10.39 0.74
C GLU A 20 -5.62 10.09 -0.13
N ILE A 21 -5.22 8.82 -0.19
CA ILE A 21 -4.09 8.36 -0.99
C ILE A 21 -4.53 8.22 -2.45
N ASP A 22 -4.20 9.25 -3.23
CA ASP A 22 -4.37 9.28 -4.67
C ASP A 22 -3.21 8.58 -5.43
N GLY A 23 -3.23 8.64 -6.76
CA GLY A 23 -2.19 8.02 -7.59
C GLY A 23 -0.79 8.59 -7.38
N LYS A 24 -0.65 9.88 -7.04
CA LYS A 24 0.67 10.51 -6.82
C LYS A 24 1.18 10.18 -5.42
N ALA A 25 0.33 10.28 -4.41
CA ALA A 25 0.65 9.91 -3.03
C ALA A 25 1.01 8.42 -2.92
N LEU A 26 0.35 7.55 -3.69
CA LEU A 26 0.65 6.13 -3.75
C LEU A 26 2.13 5.87 -4.11
N LEU A 27 2.69 6.63 -5.06
CA LEU A 27 4.09 6.51 -5.50
C LEU A 27 5.11 6.99 -4.47
N LEU A 28 4.66 7.72 -3.43
CA LEU A 28 5.49 8.22 -2.33
C LEU A 28 5.47 7.28 -1.12
N LEU A 29 4.62 6.24 -1.13
CA LEU A 29 4.59 5.28 -0.05
C LEU A 29 5.93 4.54 0.07
N THR A 30 6.36 4.34 1.30
CA THR A 30 7.55 3.55 1.63
C THR A 30 7.17 2.41 2.55
N THR A 31 8.03 1.39 2.65
CA THR A 31 7.86 0.30 3.63
C THR A 31 7.70 0.85 5.05
N ASP A 32 8.41 1.93 5.39
CA ASP A 32 8.32 2.57 6.70
C ASP A 32 6.94 3.22 6.95
N THR A 33 6.42 3.95 5.97
CA THR A 33 5.07 4.55 6.03
C THR A 33 4.01 3.46 6.24
N LEU A 34 4.07 2.38 5.47
CA LEU A 34 3.12 1.26 5.60
C LEU A 34 3.21 0.60 6.97
N MET A 35 4.41 0.40 7.51
CA MET A 35 4.58 -0.25 8.80
C MET A 35 4.18 0.64 9.97
N ARG A 36 4.68 1.89 10.02
CA ARG A 36 4.47 2.79 11.16
C ARG A 36 3.11 3.47 11.17
N HIS A 37 2.64 3.92 10.00
CA HIS A 37 1.41 4.71 9.91
C HIS A 37 0.21 3.82 9.56
N MET A 38 0.42 2.76 8.78
CA MET A 38 -0.66 1.85 8.40
C MET A 38 -0.68 0.54 9.19
N GLY A 39 0.28 0.32 10.09
CA GLY A 39 0.31 -0.86 10.96
C GLY A 39 0.52 -2.17 10.21
N LEU A 40 1.04 -2.12 8.98
CA LEU A 40 1.35 -3.33 8.23
C LEU A 40 2.58 -4.03 8.80
N LYS A 41 2.60 -5.36 8.69
CA LYS A 41 3.82 -6.14 8.95
C LYS A 41 4.80 -6.00 7.78
N LEU A 42 6.07 -6.32 8.04
CA LEU A 42 7.15 -6.22 7.04
C LEU A 42 6.82 -6.98 5.74
N GLY A 43 6.40 -8.24 5.82
CA GLY A 43 6.11 -9.07 4.63
C GLY A 43 5.06 -8.44 3.70
N PRO A 44 3.83 -8.13 4.18
CA PRO A 44 2.83 -7.39 3.42
C PRO A 44 3.33 -6.05 2.86
N SER A 45 4.09 -5.28 3.66
CA SER A 45 4.63 -3.98 3.23
C SER A 45 5.59 -4.14 2.05
N LEU A 46 6.50 -5.12 2.09
CA LEU A 46 7.43 -5.41 1.01
C LEU A 46 6.71 -5.81 -0.28
N LYS A 47 5.67 -6.65 -0.18
CA LYS A 47 4.84 -7.03 -1.34
C LYS A 47 4.20 -5.80 -2.00
N ILE A 48 3.62 -4.90 -1.21
CA ILE A 48 2.95 -3.70 -1.74
C ILE A 48 3.95 -2.77 -2.41
N ILE A 49 5.07 -2.46 -1.76
CA ILE A 49 6.10 -1.60 -2.33
C ILE A 49 6.62 -2.19 -3.64
N HIS A 50 6.93 -3.50 -3.68
CA HIS A 50 7.33 -4.16 -4.92
C HIS A 50 6.30 -4.03 -6.05
N HIS A 51 5.01 -4.07 -5.74
CA HIS A 51 3.96 -3.86 -6.72
C HIS A 51 3.82 -2.40 -7.16
N ILE A 52 3.99 -1.43 -6.25
CA ILE A 52 3.94 0.00 -6.57
C ILE A 52 5.12 0.40 -7.45
N GLU A 53 6.33 -0.12 -7.19
CA GLU A 53 7.52 0.15 -8.01
C GLU A 53 7.35 -0.29 -9.48
N LYS A 54 6.53 -1.32 -9.76
CA LYS A 54 6.24 -1.76 -11.13
C LYS A 54 5.29 -0.84 -11.92
N LEU A 55 4.74 0.18 -11.26
CA LEU A 55 3.81 1.15 -11.85
C LEU A 55 4.47 2.46 -12.22
N LYS A 56 5.66 2.70 -11.67
CA LYS A 56 6.53 3.81 -12.07
C LYS A 56 7.05 3.56 -13.47
#